data_AF-A0A9W2XLI5-F1
#
_entry.id   AF-A0A9W2XLI5-F1
#
_cell.length_a   1.000
_cell.length_b   1.000
_cell.length_c   1.000
_cell.angle_alpha   90.00
_cell.angle_beta   90.00
_cell.angle_gamma   90.00
#
_symmetry.space_group_name_H-M   'P 1'
#
loop_
_entity.id
_entity.type
_entity.pdbx_description
1 polymer ?
#
loop_
_entity_poly.entity_id
_entity_poly.type
_entity_poly.pdbx_seq_one_letter_code
_entity_poly.pdbx_strand_id
1 'polypeptide(L)'
;MDSNSLYYALELVAGSGQTLNMEERSALQTSLVIVQKNYQFHRVLFWGKILGLKKDYFVAQGRGEDELTDVKNLYSLNCMNWFLLPPASDSMINDVFKAAKGRFVGDPSHVYEHIEVRRRGEGEDAEVEEIVTKVNEESRLVVTIHQIDQEVSVVPRGAFVKNPHGLVQINRSFGGLSYSEAAKLDNYFHFSQPKNLKKKSILEMGELNPAIDIFDVLSDDIPKGSICKLDTWL
;
A
#
# COMPACT_ATOMS: atom_id res chain seq x y z
N MET A 1 -7.64 0.89 -6.49
CA MET A 1 -8.80 0.91 -7.43
C MET A 1 -8.28 1.08 -8.85
N ASP A 2 -8.71 0.28 -9.82
CA ASP A 2 -8.26 0.40 -11.22
C ASP A 2 -8.70 1.74 -11.82
N SER A 3 -7.88 2.37 -12.67
CA SER A 3 -8.23 3.62 -13.36
C SER A 3 -9.51 3.48 -14.20
N ASN A 4 -9.74 2.32 -14.83
CA ASN A 4 -10.88 2.08 -15.70
C ASN A 4 -12.19 1.86 -14.93
N SER A 5 -12.12 1.30 -13.72
CA SER A 5 -13.30 1.06 -12.87
C SER A 5 -13.39 2.02 -11.69
N LEU A 6 -12.55 3.06 -11.65
CA LEU A 6 -12.45 4.01 -10.55
C LEU A 6 -13.80 4.65 -10.23
N TYR A 7 -14.58 5.00 -11.24
CA TYR A 7 -15.90 5.61 -11.08
C TYR A 7 -16.82 4.74 -10.22
N TYR A 8 -16.98 3.46 -10.59
CA TYR A 8 -17.81 2.50 -9.85
C TYR A 8 -17.22 2.18 -8.47
N ALA A 9 -15.88 2.02 -8.39
CA ALA A 9 -15.21 1.69 -7.14
C ALA A 9 -15.39 2.77 -6.06
N LEU A 10 -15.41 4.05 -6.46
CA LEU A 10 -15.65 5.16 -5.54
C LEU A 10 -17.09 5.19 -5.02
N GLU A 11 -18.08 4.78 -5.82
CA GLU A 11 -19.47 4.69 -5.38
C GLU A 11 -19.65 3.57 -4.34
N LEU A 12 -18.99 2.43 -4.51
CA LEU A 12 -19.03 1.32 -3.55
C LEU A 12 -18.45 1.70 -2.18
N VAL A 13 -17.45 2.59 -2.15
CA VAL A 13 -16.79 3.03 -0.91
C VAL A 13 -17.43 4.30 -0.33
N ALA A 14 -18.38 4.93 -1.03
CA ALA A 14 -19.00 6.17 -0.59
C ALA A 14 -19.69 6.08 0.78
N GLY A 15 -20.18 4.89 1.15
CA GLY A 15 -20.77 4.64 2.47
C GLY A 15 -19.79 4.81 3.65
N SER A 16 -18.48 4.78 3.39
CA SER A 16 -17.44 5.01 4.42
C SER A 16 -17.26 6.48 4.79
N GLY A 17 -17.92 7.41 4.09
CA GLY A 17 -17.78 8.86 4.27
C GLY A 17 -16.48 9.47 3.70
N GLN A 18 -15.53 8.63 3.25
CA GLN A 18 -14.30 9.08 2.60
C GLN A 18 -14.50 9.12 1.08
N THR A 19 -14.97 10.28 0.58
CA THR A 19 -15.23 10.47 -0.84
C THR A 19 -14.37 11.57 -1.45
N LEU A 20 -14.11 11.45 -2.74
CA LEU A 20 -13.48 12.50 -3.54
C LEU A 20 -14.53 13.48 -4.04
N ASN A 21 -14.16 14.75 -4.14
CA ASN A 21 -15.02 15.77 -4.72
C ASN A 21 -15.17 15.55 -6.25
N MET A 22 -16.15 16.20 -6.88
CA MET A 22 -16.43 15.97 -8.31
C MET A 22 -15.26 16.42 -9.22
N GLU A 23 -14.58 17.50 -8.87
CA GLU A 23 -13.44 18.02 -9.62
C GLU A 23 -12.24 17.07 -9.58
N GLU A 24 -11.88 16.57 -8.39
CA GLU A 24 -10.87 15.56 -8.13
C GLU A 24 -11.18 14.29 -8.93
N ARG A 25 -12.43 13.83 -8.94
CA ARG A 25 -12.86 12.65 -9.71
C ARG A 25 -12.62 12.84 -11.21
N SER A 26 -13.08 13.95 -11.77
CA SER A 26 -12.90 14.25 -13.20
C SER A 26 -11.42 14.42 -13.57
N ALA A 27 -10.65 15.11 -12.72
CA ALA A 27 -9.21 15.29 -12.90
C ALA A 27 -8.47 13.94 -12.89
N LEU A 28 -8.76 13.06 -11.93
CA LEU A 28 -8.16 11.73 -11.83
C LEU A 28 -8.48 10.85 -13.04
N GLN A 29 -9.72 10.87 -13.53
CA GLN A 29 -10.09 10.08 -14.71
C GLN A 29 -9.24 10.42 -15.93
N THR A 30 -8.93 11.71 -16.12
CA THR A 30 -8.12 12.15 -17.26
C THR A 30 -6.63 11.97 -16.99
N SER A 31 -6.15 12.34 -15.80
CA SER A 31 -4.73 12.34 -15.49
C SER A 31 -4.16 10.93 -15.36
N LEU A 32 -4.90 9.96 -14.81
CA LEU A 32 -4.42 8.57 -14.70
C LEU A 32 -4.22 7.92 -16.08
N VAL A 33 -5.05 8.25 -17.07
CA VAL A 33 -4.89 7.78 -18.46
C VAL A 33 -3.63 8.37 -19.08
N ILE A 34 -3.32 9.64 -18.80
CA ILE A 34 -2.08 10.29 -19.24
C ILE A 34 -0.87 9.63 -18.58
N VAL A 35 -0.92 9.38 -17.27
CA VAL A 35 0.15 8.69 -16.52
C VAL A 35 0.40 7.29 -17.10
N GLN A 36 -0.66 6.53 -17.39
CA GLN A 36 -0.53 5.20 -17.98
C GLN A 36 0.25 5.24 -19.30
N LYS A 37 -0.05 6.20 -20.17
CA LYS A 37 0.63 6.36 -21.47
C LYS A 37 2.07 6.86 -21.31
N ASN A 38 2.30 7.86 -20.46
CA ASN A 38 3.61 8.49 -20.31
C ASN A 38 4.66 7.54 -19.74
N TYR A 39 4.28 6.71 -18.77
CA TYR A 39 5.18 5.76 -18.12
C TYR A 39 5.07 4.33 -18.66
N GLN A 40 4.22 4.12 -19.67
CA GLN A 40 3.98 2.82 -20.32
C GLN A 40 3.59 1.71 -19.33
N PHE A 41 2.76 2.05 -18.34
CA PHE A 41 2.24 1.06 -17.40
C PHE A 41 1.21 0.16 -18.06
N HIS A 42 1.25 -1.14 -17.77
CA HIS A 42 0.18 -2.06 -18.18
C HIS A 42 -1.12 -1.69 -17.50
N ARG A 43 -1.04 -1.31 -16.21
CA ARG A 43 -2.18 -0.93 -15.39
C ARG A 43 -1.84 0.21 -14.46
N VAL A 44 -2.80 1.09 -14.23
CA VAL A 44 -2.69 2.17 -13.24
C VAL A 44 -3.83 2.02 -12.25
N LEU A 45 -3.50 2.12 -10.97
CA LEU A 45 -4.45 2.08 -9.88
C LEU A 45 -4.40 3.39 -9.11
N PHE A 46 -5.56 3.93 -8.77
CA PHE A 46 -5.66 4.91 -7.70
C PHE A 46 -5.52 4.19 -6.36
N TRP A 47 -4.52 4.57 -5.58
CA TRP A 47 -4.24 3.96 -4.28
C TRP A 47 -5.11 4.59 -3.19
N GLY A 48 -5.18 5.91 -3.17
CA GLY A 48 -5.96 6.63 -2.17
C GLY A 48 -5.52 8.08 -1.97
N LYS A 49 -6.00 8.65 -0.87
CA LYS A 49 -5.76 10.03 -0.46
C LYS A 49 -5.20 10.05 0.97
N ILE A 50 -4.12 10.79 1.19
CA ILE A 50 -3.53 11.01 2.51
C ILE A 50 -3.78 12.45 2.91
N LEU A 51 -4.45 12.63 4.05
CA LEU A 51 -4.87 13.95 4.53
C LEU A 51 -3.70 14.68 5.18
N GLY A 52 -3.44 15.90 4.73
CA GLY A 52 -2.45 16.80 5.32
C GLY A 52 -3.09 18.00 5.99
N LEU A 53 -2.29 18.78 6.72
CA LEU A 53 -2.76 19.99 7.40
C LEU A 53 -3.02 21.15 6.42
N LYS A 54 -2.14 21.32 5.43
CA LYS A 54 -2.24 22.38 4.41
C LYS A 54 -2.85 21.88 3.11
N LYS A 55 -2.40 20.71 2.65
CA LYS A 55 -2.80 20.07 1.40
C LYS A 55 -2.82 18.56 1.55
N ASP A 56 -3.68 17.93 0.77
CA ASP A 56 -3.80 16.49 0.74
C ASP A 56 -2.95 15.90 -0.40
N TYR A 57 -2.47 14.68 -0.18
CA TYR A 57 -1.73 13.92 -1.17
C TYR A 57 -2.63 12.88 -1.81
N PHE A 58 -2.61 12.81 -3.13
CA PHE A 58 -3.25 11.78 -3.93
C PHE A 58 -2.18 10.83 -4.43
N VAL A 59 -2.41 9.53 -4.25
CA VAL A 59 -1.43 8.51 -4.61
C VAL A 59 -2.00 7.63 -5.71
N ALA A 60 -1.20 7.41 -6.75
CA ALA A 60 -1.46 6.46 -7.81
C ALA A 60 -0.31 5.47 -7.90
N GLN A 61 -0.63 4.29 -8.39
CA GLN A 61 0.31 3.20 -8.54
C GLN A 61 0.27 2.68 -9.97
N GLY A 62 1.40 2.72 -10.64
CA GLY A 62 1.63 2.00 -11.89
C GLY A 62 2.06 0.56 -11.62
N ARG A 63 1.55 -0.36 -12.43
CA ARG A 63 1.94 -1.77 -12.47
C ARG A 63 2.52 -2.11 -13.85
N GLY A 64 3.65 -2.81 -13.83
CA GLY A 64 4.34 -3.33 -15.02
C GLY A 64 3.80 -4.68 -15.46
N GLU A 65 4.70 -5.53 -15.96
CA GLU A 65 4.33 -6.88 -16.44
C GLU A 65 4.05 -7.82 -15.27
N ASP A 66 4.84 -7.71 -14.20
CA ASP A 66 4.58 -8.37 -12.93
C ASP A 66 3.78 -7.44 -12.00
N GLU A 67 2.55 -7.86 -11.65
CA GLU A 67 1.66 -7.09 -10.80
C GLU A 67 2.21 -6.92 -9.36
N LEU A 68 3.14 -7.78 -8.93
CA LEU A 68 3.69 -7.75 -7.57
C LEU A 68 4.99 -6.96 -7.46
N THR A 69 5.93 -7.13 -8.41
CA THR A 69 7.28 -6.56 -8.30
C THR A 69 7.47 -5.26 -9.09
N ASP A 70 6.79 -5.09 -10.22
CA ASP A 70 6.92 -3.90 -11.07
C ASP A 70 5.97 -2.78 -10.63
N VAL A 71 6.11 -2.38 -9.37
CA VAL A 71 5.29 -1.33 -8.75
C VAL A 71 6.02 0.01 -8.79
N LYS A 72 5.35 1.04 -9.31
CA LYS A 72 5.82 2.43 -9.19
C LYS A 72 4.76 3.30 -8.55
N ASN A 73 5.13 4.02 -7.50
CA ASN A 73 4.25 4.91 -6.78
C ASN A 73 4.41 6.33 -7.31
N LEU A 74 3.30 7.03 -7.53
CA LEU A 74 3.26 8.42 -7.91
C LEU A 74 2.39 9.19 -6.92
N TYR A 75 2.76 10.43 -6.62
CA TYR A 75 1.94 11.34 -5.85
C TYR A 75 1.53 12.58 -6.65
N SER A 76 0.43 13.19 -6.24
CA SER A 76 -0.06 14.46 -6.75
C SER A 76 -0.67 15.27 -5.61
N LEU A 77 -0.62 16.60 -5.74
CA LEU A 77 -1.31 17.53 -4.83
C LEU A 77 -2.58 18.14 -5.48
N ASN A 78 -2.78 17.93 -6.78
CA ASN A 78 -3.83 18.58 -7.56
C ASN A 78 -4.56 17.64 -8.53
N CYS A 79 -4.33 16.32 -8.41
CA CYS A 79 -4.89 15.28 -9.28
C CYS A 79 -4.56 15.42 -10.78
N MET A 80 -3.62 16.29 -11.16
CA MET A 80 -3.23 16.54 -12.57
C MET A 80 -1.74 16.29 -12.80
N ASN A 81 -0.90 16.86 -11.93
CA ASN A 81 0.54 16.74 -12.01
C ASN A 81 1.01 15.60 -11.10
N TRP A 82 1.63 14.60 -11.69
CA TRP A 82 2.08 13.40 -10.99
C TRP A 82 3.60 13.36 -10.91
N PHE A 83 4.11 13.06 -9.72
CA PHE A 83 5.54 12.96 -9.43
C PHE A 83 5.86 11.54 -9.00
N LEU A 84 6.93 10.97 -9.57
CA LEU A 84 7.36 9.62 -9.26
C LEU A 84 8.06 9.58 -7.90
N LEU A 85 7.66 8.62 -7.06
CA LEU A 85 8.30 8.35 -5.78
C LEU A 85 9.42 7.31 -5.93
N PRO A 86 10.54 7.46 -5.21
CA PRO A 86 11.53 6.41 -5.11
C PRO A 86 10.97 5.21 -4.31
N PRO A 87 11.50 4.00 -4.52
CA PRO A 87 11.14 2.85 -3.69
C PRO A 87 11.61 3.06 -2.23
N ALA A 88 10.87 2.49 -1.28
CA ALA A 88 11.24 2.54 0.13
C ALA A 88 12.47 1.67 0.39
N SER A 89 13.51 2.24 1.02
CA SER A 89 14.66 1.50 1.52
C SER A 89 14.59 1.31 3.04
N ASP A 90 15.22 0.27 3.56
CA ASP A 90 15.21 -0.04 5.00
C ASP A 90 15.79 1.11 5.85
N SER A 91 16.78 1.85 5.32
CA SER A 91 17.33 3.03 5.99
C SER A 91 16.29 4.15 6.10
N MET A 92 15.56 4.44 5.00
CA MET A 92 14.50 5.44 5.00
C MET A 92 13.40 5.09 6.00
N ILE A 93 13.02 3.81 6.10
CA ILE A 93 11.99 3.35 7.04
C ILE A 93 12.42 3.63 8.49
N ASN A 94 13.66 3.30 8.84
CA ASN A 94 14.19 3.52 10.19
C ASN A 94 14.27 5.02 10.54
N ASP A 95 14.76 5.83 9.61
CA ASP A 95 14.88 7.28 9.82
C ASP A 95 13.50 7.93 9.98
N VAL A 96 12.52 7.56 9.14
CA VAL A 96 11.14 8.03 9.22
C VAL A 96 10.51 7.63 10.55
N PHE A 97 10.69 6.39 11.01
CA PHE A 97 10.12 5.91 12.27
C PHE A 97 10.62 6.72 13.48
N LYS A 98 11.88 7.15 13.45
CA LYS A 98 12.47 7.99 14.49
C LYS A 98 11.97 9.43 14.42
N ALA A 99 12.02 10.02 13.22
CA ALA A 99 11.87 11.46 13.05
C ALA A 99 10.44 11.94 12.84
N ALA A 100 9.60 11.15 12.17
CA ALA A 100 8.30 11.59 11.69
C ALA A 100 7.15 10.98 12.51
N LYS A 101 6.60 11.78 13.43
CA LYS A 101 5.39 11.42 14.20
C LYS A 101 4.32 12.50 14.02
N GLY A 102 3.05 12.08 13.96
CA GLY A 102 1.90 13.00 13.89
C GLY A 102 1.25 13.08 12.51
N ARG A 103 0.65 14.23 12.16
CA ARG A 103 -0.05 14.42 10.88
C ARG A 103 0.91 14.86 9.77
N PHE A 104 0.51 14.69 8.51
CA PHE A 104 1.22 15.26 7.36
C PHE A 104 0.98 16.77 7.32
N VAL A 105 1.98 17.56 6.93
CA VAL A 105 1.85 19.00 6.74
C VAL A 105 1.25 19.29 5.37
N GLY A 106 1.58 18.52 4.33
CA GLY A 106 1.13 18.77 2.96
C GLY A 106 2.15 19.54 2.11
N ASP A 107 3.44 19.48 2.47
CA ASP A 107 4.54 20.04 1.68
C ASP A 107 5.69 19.02 1.53
N PRO A 108 5.94 18.47 0.33
CA PRO A 108 7.00 17.47 0.11
C PRO A 108 8.39 17.88 0.63
N SER A 109 8.69 19.19 0.64
CA SER A 109 9.99 19.73 1.09
C SER A 109 10.08 19.98 2.59
N HIS A 110 9.01 19.73 3.36
CA HIS A 110 9.04 19.88 4.80
C HIS A 110 10.00 18.85 5.43
N VAL A 111 10.84 19.31 6.36
CA VAL A 111 11.86 18.47 7.01
C VAL A 111 11.47 18.24 8.46
N TYR A 112 11.32 16.99 8.84
CA TYR A 112 11.21 16.54 10.22
C TYR A 112 12.60 16.31 10.78
N GLU A 113 12.85 16.86 11.97
CA GLU A 113 14.13 16.69 12.67
C GLU A 113 13.88 15.96 14.00
N HIS A 114 14.73 14.98 14.29
CA HIS A 114 14.74 14.31 15.58
C HIS A 114 16.17 14.19 16.09
N ILE A 115 16.36 14.60 17.34
CA ILE A 115 17.64 14.61 18.02
C ILE A 115 17.64 13.45 19.00
N GLU A 116 18.40 12.39 18.71
CA GLU A 116 18.71 11.34 19.68
C GLU A 116 19.93 11.76 20.49
N VAL A 117 19.75 11.97 21.79
CA VAL A 117 20.86 12.23 22.71
C VAL A 117 21.32 10.91 23.31
N ARG A 118 22.51 10.43 22.91
CA ARG A 118 23.14 9.24 23.48
C ARG A 118 24.21 9.66 24.49
N ARG A 119 24.07 9.22 25.74
CA ARG A 119 25.12 9.35 26.74
C ARG A 119 25.98 8.11 26.73
N ARG A 120 27.28 8.25 26.49
CA ARG A 120 28.25 7.16 26.54
C ARG A 120 29.12 7.33 27.80
N GLY A 121 28.87 6.51 28.82
CA GLY A 121 29.59 6.50 30.11
C GLY A 121 28.68 6.53 31.35
N GLU A 122 29.19 6.09 32.51
CA GLU A 122 28.56 6.25 33.84
C GLU A 122 29.35 7.31 34.64
N GLY A 123 28.67 8.35 35.15
CA GLY A 123 29.28 9.41 35.97
C GLY A 123 29.13 10.82 35.41
N GLU A 124 29.81 11.80 36.02
CA GLU A 124 29.81 13.22 35.61
C GLU A 124 30.59 13.48 34.29
N ASP A 125 31.42 12.53 33.85
CA ASP A 125 32.23 12.59 32.61
C ASP A 125 31.57 11.90 31.39
N ALA A 126 30.25 11.71 31.40
CA ALA A 126 29.55 11.06 30.29
C ALA A 126 29.53 11.96 29.03
N GLU A 127 30.14 11.50 27.93
CA GLU A 127 30.07 12.19 26.64
C GLU A 127 28.64 12.11 26.07
N VAL A 128 28.11 13.28 25.72
CA VAL A 128 26.78 13.44 25.14
C VAL A 128 26.93 13.51 23.61
N GLU A 129 26.64 12.42 22.92
CA GLU A 129 26.55 12.39 21.45
C GLU A 129 25.13 12.75 21.02
N GLU A 130 24.95 13.89 20.33
CA GLU A 130 23.69 14.27 19.70
C GLU A 130 23.64 13.79 18.24
N ILE A 131 22.79 12.81 17.96
CA ILE A 131 22.56 12.31 16.59
C ILE A 131 21.30 12.98 16.04
N VAL A 132 21.47 13.85 15.06
CA VAL A 132 20.35 14.52 14.37
C VAL A 132 19.96 13.73 13.14
N THR A 133 18.74 13.17 13.13
CA THR A 133 18.14 12.53 11.97
C THR A 133 17.17 13.52 11.30
N LYS A 134 17.38 13.78 10.01
CA LYS A 134 16.53 14.66 9.20
C LYS A 134 15.81 13.86 8.12
N VAL A 135 14.51 14.05 8.01
CA VAL A 135 13.65 13.30 7.08
C VAL A 135 12.70 14.25 6.37
N ASN A 136 12.70 14.22 5.04
CA ASN A 136 11.75 14.97 4.25
C ASN A 136 10.36 14.32 4.28
N GLU A 137 9.31 15.13 4.14
CA GLU A 137 7.93 14.66 4.10
C GLU A 137 7.68 13.76 2.89
N GLU A 138 8.36 13.99 1.76
CA GLU A 138 8.35 13.06 0.62
C GLU A 138 8.86 11.66 1.02
N SER A 139 9.98 11.55 1.74
CA SER A 139 10.51 10.26 2.21
C SER A 139 9.53 9.58 3.18
N ARG A 140 8.89 10.37 4.05
CA ARG A 140 7.84 9.89 4.94
C ARG A 140 6.64 9.35 4.17
N LEU A 141 6.22 10.03 3.10
CA LEU A 141 5.13 9.61 2.22
C LEU A 141 5.44 8.24 1.60
N VAL A 142 6.66 8.06 1.07
CA VAL A 142 7.14 6.78 0.53
C VAL A 142 7.01 5.65 1.53
N VAL A 143 7.54 5.85 2.74
CA VAL A 143 7.54 4.83 3.79
C VAL A 143 6.12 4.50 4.25
N THR A 144 5.26 5.52 4.35
CA THR A 144 3.85 5.32 4.77
C THR A 144 3.07 4.52 3.75
N ILE A 145 3.22 4.82 2.45
CA ILE A 145 2.59 4.05 1.37
C ILE A 145 3.10 2.60 1.40
N HIS A 146 4.42 2.42 1.52
CA HIS A 146 5.02 1.08 1.58
C HIS A 146 4.49 0.25 2.75
N GLN A 147 4.40 0.83 3.95
CA GLN A 147 3.91 0.13 5.12
C GLN A 147 2.43 -0.27 4.97
N ILE A 148 1.60 0.66 4.51
CA ILE A 148 0.17 0.38 4.29
C ILE A 148 0.01 -0.68 3.20
N ASP A 149 0.79 -0.62 2.11
CA ASP A 149 0.75 -1.63 1.06
C ASP A 149 1.10 -3.02 1.60
N GLN A 150 2.08 -3.12 2.49
CA GLN A 150 2.52 -4.39 3.07
C GLN A 150 1.49 -5.00 4.04
N GLU A 151 0.66 -4.17 4.68
CA GLU A 151 -0.26 -4.59 5.76
C GLU A 151 -1.73 -4.67 5.31
N VAL A 152 -2.16 -3.85 4.34
CA VAL A 152 -3.59 -3.62 4.04
C VAL A 152 -3.96 -4.04 2.62
N SER A 153 -2.99 -4.36 1.75
CA SER A 153 -3.30 -4.78 0.39
C SER A 153 -3.96 -6.15 0.40
N VAL A 154 -5.26 -6.21 0.10
CA VAL A 154 -6.06 -7.44 0.11
C VAL A 154 -6.58 -7.77 -1.28
N VAL A 155 -6.53 -9.06 -1.63
CA VAL A 155 -7.09 -9.59 -2.88
C VAL A 155 -7.89 -10.86 -2.62
N PRO A 156 -8.99 -11.11 -3.37
CA PRO A 156 -9.68 -12.38 -3.26
C PRO A 156 -8.87 -13.51 -3.91
N ARG A 157 -9.00 -14.71 -3.35
CA ARG A 157 -8.36 -15.94 -3.83
C ARG A 157 -8.75 -16.20 -5.28
N GLY A 158 -7.74 -16.43 -6.12
CA GLY A 158 -7.94 -16.69 -7.55
C GLY A 158 -7.99 -15.46 -8.44
N ALA A 159 -8.00 -14.23 -7.90
CA ALA A 159 -7.94 -13.01 -8.71
C ALA A 159 -6.58 -12.82 -9.42
N PHE A 160 -5.53 -13.40 -8.87
CA PHE A 160 -4.19 -13.39 -9.45
C PHE A 160 -3.69 -14.83 -9.59
N VAL A 161 -2.88 -15.06 -10.62
CA VAL A 161 -2.28 -16.34 -10.94
C VAL A 161 -0.81 -16.15 -11.29
N LYS A 162 0.02 -17.11 -10.89
CA LYS A 162 1.43 -17.16 -11.26
C LYS A 162 1.58 -17.89 -12.58
N ASN A 163 2.20 -17.23 -13.55
CA ASN A 163 2.46 -17.83 -14.85
C ASN A 163 3.66 -18.82 -14.78
N PRO A 164 3.89 -19.65 -15.81
CA PRO A 164 5.03 -20.57 -15.85
C PRO A 164 6.40 -19.89 -15.76
N HIS A 165 6.50 -18.60 -16.12
CA HIS A 165 7.70 -17.78 -15.98
C HIS A 165 7.89 -17.25 -14.55
N GLY A 166 6.94 -17.48 -13.66
CA GLY A 166 6.98 -17.07 -12.26
C GLY A 166 6.47 -15.65 -11.98
N LEU A 167 5.94 -14.93 -12.98
CA LEU A 167 5.35 -13.61 -12.82
C LEU A 167 3.90 -13.70 -12.33
N VAL A 168 3.48 -12.72 -11.53
CA VAL A 168 2.10 -12.63 -11.04
C VAL A 168 1.27 -11.78 -11.99
N GLN A 169 0.17 -12.33 -12.48
CA GLN A 169 -0.73 -11.65 -13.42
C GLN A 169 -2.18 -11.76 -12.97
N ILE A 170 -3.01 -10.83 -13.42
CA ILE A 170 -4.46 -10.85 -13.18
C ILE A 170 -5.06 -12.07 -13.88
N ASN A 171 -5.83 -12.86 -13.13
CA ASN A 171 -6.56 -13.98 -13.67
C ASN A 171 -7.84 -13.48 -14.38
N ARG A 172 -7.81 -13.42 -15.71
CA ARG A 172 -8.96 -12.99 -16.52
C ARG A 172 -10.16 -13.94 -16.46
N SER A 173 -9.95 -15.17 -16.01
CA SER A 173 -11.02 -16.17 -15.85
C SER A 173 -11.69 -16.10 -14.47
N PHE A 174 -11.25 -15.19 -13.61
CA PHE A 174 -11.83 -15.03 -12.28
C PHE A 174 -13.21 -14.36 -12.37
N GLY A 175 -14.27 -15.11 -12.08
CA GLY A 175 -15.66 -14.64 -12.09
C GLY A 175 -16.11 -13.93 -10.81
N GLY A 176 -15.24 -13.80 -9.80
CA GLY A 176 -15.61 -13.34 -8.47
C GLY A 176 -15.91 -14.47 -7.49
N LEU A 177 -16.01 -14.11 -6.21
CA LEU A 177 -16.45 -15.02 -5.14
C LEU A 177 -17.97 -14.99 -5.01
N SER A 178 -18.58 -16.12 -4.69
CA SER A 178 -19.99 -16.15 -4.28
C SER A 178 -20.18 -15.45 -2.91
N TYR A 179 -21.42 -15.10 -2.57
CA TYR A 179 -21.72 -14.42 -1.31
C TYR A 179 -21.24 -15.20 -0.07
N SER A 180 -21.43 -16.52 -0.05
CA SER A 180 -21.00 -17.39 1.04
C SER A 180 -19.49 -17.53 1.14
N GLU A 181 -18.78 -17.41 0.03
CA GLU A 181 -17.32 -17.41 -0.02
C GLU A 181 -16.73 -16.06 0.39
N ALA A 182 -17.34 -14.96 -0.06
CA ALA A 182 -16.94 -13.59 0.27
C ALA A 182 -17.08 -13.29 1.78
N ALA A 183 -17.95 -14.02 2.50
CA ALA A 183 -18.06 -13.90 3.94
C ALA A 183 -16.91 -14.59 4.72
N LYS A 184 -16.03 -15.37 4.06
CA LYS A 184 -14.94 -16.12 4.70
C LYS A 184 -13.60 -15.44 4.44
N LEU A 185 -12.87 -15.14 5.52
CA LEU A 185 -11.53 -14.52 5.44
C LEU A 185 -10.51 -15.42 4.74
N ASP A 186 -10.69 -16.75 4.79
CA ASP A 186 -9.82 -17.74 4.14
C ASP A 186 -9.77 -17.57 2.60
N ASN A 187 -10.78 -16.91 2.02
CA ASN A 187 -10.85 -16.62 0.59
C ASN A 187 -10.19 -15.27 0.22
N TYR A 188 -9.49 -14.64 1.14
CA TYR A 188 -8.78 -13.39 0.92
C TYR A 188 -7.32 -13.54 1.33
N PHE A 189 -6.46 -12.94 0.53
CA PHE A 189 -5.02 -13.00 0.69
C PHE A 189 -4.41 -11.60 0.78
N HIS A 190 -3.26 -11.52 1.45
CA HIS A 190 -2.39 -10.35 1.41
C HIS A 190 -1.68 -10.27 0.07
N PHE A 191 -1.87 -9.16 -0.64
CA PHE A 191 -1.18 -8.87 -1.90
C PHE A 191 0.21 -8.30 -1.63
N SER A 192 1.08 -9.15 -1.09
CA SER A 192 2.47 -8.85 -0.81
C SER A 192 3.32 -10.11 -0.97
N GLN A 193 4.64 -9.98 -0.87
CA GLN A 193 5.49 -11.17 -0.91
C GLN A 193 5.17 -12.08 0.28
N PRO A 194 4.94 -13.38 0.07
CA PRO A 194 4.53 -14.28 1.13
C PRO A 194 5.65 -14.44 2.17
N LYS A 195 5.32 -14.13 3.42
CA LYS A 195 6.19 -14.23 4.60
C LYS A 195 6.05 -15.59 5.27
N ASN A 196 4.86 -16.18 5.24
CA ASN A 196 4.53 -17.38 6.01
C ASN A 196 4.39 -18.65 5.16
N LEU A 197 4.18 -18.56 3.84
CA LEU A 197 4.11 -19.75 2.97
C LEU A 197 5.31 -20.70 3.14
N LYS A 198 6.53 -20.18 3.33
CA LYS A 198 7.73 -21.01 3.53
C LYS A 198 7.78 -21.77 4.86
N LYS A 199 6.86 -21.48 5.78
CA LYS A 199 6.81 -22.07 7.13
C LYS A 199 5.73 -23.14 7.29
N LYS A 200 4.92 -23.40 6.26
CA LYS A 200 3.83 -24.38 6.29
C LYS A 200 4.35 -25.82 6.26
N SER A 201 3.59 -26.73 6.85
CA SER A 201 3.90 -28.17 6.88
C SER A 201 3.82 -28.79 5.47
N ILE A 202 4.52 -29.91 5.25
CA ILE A 202 4.48 -30.67 3.98
C ILE A 202 3.05 -31.09 3.64
N LEU A 203 2.24 -31.44 4.64
CA LEU A 203 0.83 -31.82 4.44
C LEU A 203 -0.01 -30.65 3.95
N GLU A 204 0.17 -29.47 4.55
CA GLU A 204 -0.54 -28.25 4.17
C GLU A 204 -0.12 -27.79 2.76
N MET A 205 1.16 -27.93 2.41
CA MET A 205 1.68 -27.67 1.07
C MET A 205 1.04 -28.56 -0.01
N GLY A 206 0.64 -29.78 0.33
CA GLY A 206 0.00 -30.72 -0.60
C GLY A 206 -1.41 -30.33 -1.02
N GLU A 207 -2.09 -29.49 -0.24
CA GLU A 207 -3.45 -29.01 -0.52
C GLU A 207 -3.47 -27.69 -1.29
N LEU A 208 -2.34 -26.97 -1.35
CA LEU A 208 -2.23 -25.67 -2.01
C LEU A 208 -2.04 -25.81 -3.52
N ASN A 209 -2.69 -24.95 -4.29
CA ASN A 209 -2.43 -24.82 -5.71
C ASN A 209 -1.28 -23.83 -5.95
N PRO A 210 -0.11 -24.27 -6.46
CA PRO A 210 1.07 -23.41 -6.60
C PRO A 210 0.90 -22.26 -7.59
N ALA A 211 -0.12 -22.30 -8.46
CA ALA A 211 -0.43 -21.22 -9.38
C ALA A 211 -1.33 -20.13 -8.77
N ILE A 212 -2.15 -20.48 -7.77
CA ILE A 212 -3.20 -19.60 -7.23
C ILE A 212 -2.91 -19.20 -5.77
N ASP A 213 -2.47 -20.15 -4.95
CA ASP A 213 -2.21 -19.98 -3.53
C ASP A 213 -0.79 -19.49 -3.28
N ILE A 214 -0.48 -18.34 -3.88
CA ILE A 214 0.86 -17.74 -3.91
C ILE A 214 1.09 -16.69 -2.83
N PHE A 215 0.06 -16.39 -2.05
CA PHE A 215 0.02 -15.33 -1.05
C PHE A 215 -0.33 -15.87 0.35
N ASP A 216 -0.11 -15.05 1.39
CA ASP A 216 -0.51 -15.38 2.75
C ASP A 216 -2.00 -15.09 2.98
N VAL A 217 -2.66 -15.91 3.80
CA VAL A 217 -4.10 -15.84 4.05
C VAL A 217 -4.42 -14.87 5.19
N LEU A 218 -5.48 -14.08 5.05
CA LEU A 218 -5.90 -13.12 6.08
C LEU A 218 -6.36 -13.78 7.38
N SER A 219 -6.77 -15.05 7.33
CA SER A 219 -7.14 -15.83 8.51
C SER A 219 -5.99 -15.98 9.51
N ASP A 220 -4.76 -15.89 9.03
CA ASP A 220 -3.54 -16.13 9.78
C ASP A 220 -3.01 -14.83 10.42
N ASP A 221 -3.70 -13.70 10.25
CA ASP A 221 -3.31 -12.41 10.79
C ASP A 221 -3.38 -12.35 12.33
N ILE A 222 -2.40 -11.65 12.90
CA ILE A 222 -2.26 -11.42 14.34
C ILE A 222 -2.24 -9.90 14.59
N PRO A 223 -3.10 -9.38 15.48
CA PRO A 223 -4.09 -10.08 16.30
C PRO A 223 -5.34 -10.52 15.52
N LYS A 224 -6.01 -11.56 16.01
CA LYS A 224 -7.29 -12.00 15.45
C LYS A 224 -8.34 -10.88 15.59
N GLY A 225 -9.08 -10.63 14.53
CA GLY A 225 -10.11 -9.58 14.49
C GLY A 225 -9.63 -8.20 14.02
N SER A 226 -8.38 -8.08 13.54
CA SER A 226 -7.85 -6.85 12.92
C SER A 226 -8.64 -6.42 11.68
N ILE A 227 -9.32 -7.37 11.03
CA ILE A 227 -10.22 -7.14 9.90
C ILE A 227 -11.65 -7.43 10.37
N CYS A 228 -12.47 -6.39 10.45
CA CYS A 228 -13.88 -6.52 10.80
C CYS A 228 -14.70 -6.89 9.56
N LYS A 229 -15.59 -7.88 9.71
CA LYS A 229 -16.67 -8.09 8.75
C LYS A 229 -17.69 -6.96 8.93
N LEU A 230 -18.21 -6.43 7.84
CA LEU A 230 -19.23 -5.37 7.84
C LEU A 230 -20.62 -5.85 8.35
N ASP A 231 -20.72 -7.05 8.92
CA ASP A 231 -21.97 -7.70 9.31
C ASP A 231 -22.45 -7.35 10.74
N THR A 232 -21.86 -6.35 11.42
CA THR A 232 -22.22 -6.02 12.82
C THR A 232 -23.06 -4.75 13.02
N TRP A 233 -23.73 -4.24 11.97
CA TRP A 233 -24.68 -3.13 12.10
C TRP A 233 -26.01 -3.39 11.39
N LEU A 234 -26.68 -4.50 11.74
CA LEU A 234 -28.13 -4.66 11.60
C LEU A 234 -28.69 -5.35 12.86
#